data_AF-A0A069D2Q5-F1
#
_entry.id   AF-A0A069D2Q5-F1
#
_cell.length_a   1.000
_cell.length_b   1.000
_cell.length_c   1.000
_cell.angle_alpha   90.00
_cell.angle_beta   90.00
_cell.angle_gamma   90.00
#
_symmetry.space_group_name_H-M   'P 1'
#
loop_
_entity.id
_entity.type
_entity.pdbx_description
1 polymer ?
#
loop_
_entity_poly.entity_id
_entity_poly.type
_entity_poly.pdbx_seq_one_letter_code
_entity_poly.pdbx_strand_id
1 'polypeptide(L)'
;MDEKDIKLTNAEIEFCELFVDGDKEFAGQAEACYREVFGEDKKNIALAARRLFAKEHITAYIKELIAQRDIDIEAAAVKLQVSETLKAVMSETAKGEYVDKFGVPLSPAPLRAVSVNAAKALMEIYPIKNVQSQTGKGGNENSNIIFNVIVPQNTPPRETED
;
A
#
# COMPACT_ATOMS: atom_id res chain seq x y z
N MET A 1 30.89 21.21 -20.30
CA MET A 1 29.67 21.86 -20.82
C MET A 1 28.66 21.70 -19.72
N ASP A 2 28.37 22.80 -19.02
CA ASP A 2 27.54 22.82 -17.83
C ASP A 2 26.10 22.42 -18.18
N GLU A 3 25.78 21.15 -17.90
CA GLU A 3 24.44 20.62 -17.90
C GLU A 3 23.70 21.28 -16.74
N LYS A 4 23.16 22.47 -17.02
CA LYS A 4 22.27 23.16 -16.08
C LYS A 4 21.17 22.17 -15.75
N ASP A 5 21.04 21.84 -14.48
CA ASP A 5 19.82 21.32 -13.87
C ASP A 5 18.67 22.28 -14.22
N ILE A 6 18.09 22.16 -15.43
CA ILE A 6 16.89 22.85 -15.83
C ILE A 6 15.78 22.15 -15.07
N LYS A 7 15.56 22.60 -13.83
CA LYS A 7 14.43 22.17 -13.01
C LYS A 7 13.17 22.49 -13.79
N LEU A 8 12.39 21.46 -14.10
CA LEU A 8 11.06 21.63 -14.69
C LEU A 8 10.24 22.55 -13.78
N THR A 9 9.47 23.45 -14.39
CA THR A 9 8.51 24.25 -13.63
C THR A 9 7.37 23.36 -13.12
N ASN A 10 6.70 23.74 -12.02
CA ASN A 10 5.61 22.94 -11.46
C ASN A 10 4.50 22.63 -12.50
N ALA A 11 4.19 23.58 -13.40
CA ALA A 11 3.24 23.37 -14.48
C ALA A 11 3.76 22.39 -15.56
N GLU A 12 5.06 22.35 -15.82
CA GLU A 12 5.63 21.35 -16.73
C GLU A 12 5.63 19.95 -16.11
N ILE A 13 5.82 19.84 -14.80
CA ILE A 13 5.73 18.57 -14.06
C ILE A 13 4.29 18.05 -14.12
N GLU A 14 3.31 18.88 -13.74
CA GLU A 14 1.89 18.53 -13.75
C GLU A 14 1.42 18.09 -15.14
N PHE A 15 1.91 18.75 -16.19
CA PHE A 15 1.65 18.34 -17.58
C PHE A 15 2.20 16.94 -17.89
N CYS A 16 3.41 16.62 -17.46
CA CYS A 16 4.04 15.33 -17.70
C CYS A 16 3.35 14.22 -16.92
N GLU A 17 3.03 14.46 -15.65
CA GLU A 17 2.27 13.54 -14.79
C GLU A 17 0.88 13.27 -15.39
N LEU A 18 0.14 14.31 -15.78
CA LEU A 18 -1.18 14.17 -16.39
C LEU A 18 -1.13 13.44 -17.75
N PHE A 19 -0.05 13.61 -18.52
CA PHE A 19 0.12 12.92 -19.79
C PHE A 19 0.42 11.43 -19.65
N VAL A 20 1.12 11.01 -18.58
CA VAL A 20 1.48 9.61 -18.33
C VAL A 20 0.41 8.91 -17.49
N ASP A 21 0.03 9.51 -16.38
CA ASP A 21 -0.84 8.93 -15.34
C ASP A 21 -2.28 9.43 -15.35
N GLY A 22 -2.62 10.34 -16.26
CA GLY A 22 -3.98 10.85 -16.40
C GLY A 22 -5.00 9.80 -16.83
N ASP A 23 -6.27 10.18 -16.72
CA ASP A 23 -7.40 9.39 -17.21
C ASP A 23 -7.42 9.31 -18.75
N LYS A 24 -8.37 8.54 -19.30
CA LYS A 24 -8.53 8.32 -20.75
C LYS A 24 -8.58 9.60 -21.61
N GLU A 25 -9.01 10.72 -21.03
CA GLU A 25 -9.13 12.00 -21.72
C GLU A 25 -7.79 12.75 -21.83
N PHE A 26 -6.79 12.37 -21.01
CA PHE A 26 -5.53 13.07 -20.88
C PHE A 26 -4.32 12.20 -21.23
N ALA A 27 -4.33 10.92 -20.86
CA ALA A 27 -3.23 10.01 -21.15
C ALA A 27 -2.91 9.95 -22.65
N GLY A 28 -1.68 10.28 -23.01
CA GLY A 28 -1.24 10.33 -24.42
C GLY A 28 -1.81 11.52 -25.23
N GLN A 29 -2.64 12.38 -24.64
CA GLN A 29 -3.27 13.52 -25.30
C GLN A 29 -2.58 14.84 -24.93
N ALA A 30 -1.52 15.17 -25.67
CA ALA A 30 -0.73 16.39 -25.46
C ALA A 30 -1.56 17.68 -25.44
N GLU A 31 -2.60 17.77 -26.28
CA GLU A 31 -3.44 18.97 -26.40
C GLU A 31 -4.40 19.14 -25.22
N ALA A 32 -4.95 18.04 -24.72
CA ALA A 32 -5.83 18.03 -23.57
C ALA A 32 -5.07 18.36 -22.28
N CYS A 33 -3.90 17.73 -22.06
CA CYS A 33 -3.06 18.04 -20.91
C CYS A 33 -2.57 19.49 -20.92
N TYR A 34 -2.21 20.02 -22.10
CA TYR A 34 -1.74 21.40 -22.20
C TYR A 34 -2.85 22.40 -21.86
N ARG A 35 -4.08 22.09 -22.29
CA ARG A 35 -5.25 22.92 -22.03
C ARG A 35 -5.58 22.98 -20.54
N GLU A 36 -5.55 21.83 -19.87
CA GLU A 36 -5.86 21.74 -18.44
C GLU A 36 -4.84 22.53 -17.60
N VAL A 37 -3.55 22.37 -17.90
CA VAL A 37 -2.48 22.92 -17.06
C VAL A 37 -2.15 24.38 -17.39
N PHE A 38 -2.20 24.78 -18.67
CA PHE A 38 -1.78 26.12 -19.12
C PHE A 38 -2.94 27.04 -19.54
N GLY A 39 -4.18 26.55 -19.58
CA GLY A 39 -5.37 27.31 -19.96
C GLY A 39 -5.55 27.55 -21.46
N GLU A 40 -6.75 27.99 -21.86
CA GLU A 40 -7.19 28.14 -23.26
C GLU A 40 -6.72 29.44 -23.97
N ASP A 41 -5.85 30.24 -23.35
CA ASP A 41 -5.52 31.60 -23.81
C ASP A 41 -4.69 31.66 -25.13
N LYS A 42 -4.30 30.53 -25.71
CA LYS A 42 -3.49 30.46 -26.94
C LYS A 42 -4.31 30.02 -28.13
N LYS A 43 -4.32 30.84 -29.18
CA LYS A 43 -4.99 30.57 -30.49
C LYS A 43 -4.61 29.23 -31.15
N ASN A 44 -3.52 28.58 -30.74
CA ASN A 44 -3.05 27.29 -31.28
C ASN A 44 -2.47 26.40 -30.16
N ILE A 45 -3.35 25.83 -29.32
CA ILE A 45 -3.01 24.90 -28.22
C ILE A 45 -2.17 23.72 -28.73
N ALA A 46 -2.58 23.11 -29.84
CA ALA A 46 -1.87 22.00 -30.49
C ALA A 46 -0.39 22.28 -30.78
N LEU A 47 -0.09 23.47 -31.31
CA LEU A 47 1.28 23.87 -31.63
C LEU A 47 2.08 24.18 -30.36
N ALA A 48 1.44 24.77 -29.35
CA ALA A 48 2.07 25.05 -28.07
C ALA A 48 2.43 23.76 -27.32
N ALA A 49 1.52 22.78 -27.31
CA ALA A 49 1.76 21.45 -26.74
C ALA A 49 2.90 20.72 -27.44
N ARG A 50 2.93 20.70 -28.78
CA ARG A 50 4.04 20.10 -29.55
C ARG A 50 5.38 20.78 -29.29
N ARG A 51 5.39 22.11 -29.15
CA ARG A 51 6.61 22.86 -28.81
C ARG A 51 7.10 22.54 -27.39
N LEU A 52 6.18 22.32 -26.46
CA LEU A 52 6.51 21.91 -25.10
C LEU A 52 7.10 20.50 -25.11
N PHE A 53 6.45 19.56 -25.80
CA PHE A 53 6.95 18.20 -25.99
C PHE A 53 8.32 18.14 -26.68
N ALA A 54 8.58 19.02 -27.66
CA ALA A 54 9.86 19.06 -28.37
C ALA A 54 11.05 19.48 -27.48
N LYS A 55 10.80 19.97 -26.26
CA LYS A 55 11.87 20.26 -25.31
C LYS A 55 12.47 18.96 -24.77
N GLU A 56 13.79 18.85 -24.82
CA GLU A 56 14.53 17.63 -24.45
C GLU A 56 14.33 17.24 -22.98
N HIS A 57 14.36 18.20 -22.04
CA HIS A 57 14.14 17.94 -20.62
C HIS A 57 12.73 17.41 -20.29
N ILE A 58 11.71 17.83 -21.04
CA ILE A 58 10.33 17.33 -20.88
C ILE A 58 10.22 15.90 -21.39
N THR A 59 10.77 15.64 -22.58
CA THR A 59 10.77 14.29 -23.13
C THR A 59 11.58 13.32 -22.25
N ALA A 60 12.70 13.78 -21.67
CA ALA A 60 13.50 12.99 -20.74
C ALA A 60 12.69 12.63 -19.49
N TYR A 61 12.04 13.62 -18.87
CA TYR A 61 11.22 13.39 -17.67
C TYR A 61 10.03 12.46 -17.93
N ILE A 62 9.35 12.58 -19.08
CA ILE A 62 8.27 11.67 -19.46
C ILE A 62 8.77 10.23 -19.62
N LYS A 63 9.97 10.03 -20.19
CA LYS A 63 10.57 8.69 -20.27
C LYS A 63 10.88 8.11 -18.89
N GLU A 64 11.37 8.94 -17.97
CA GLU A 64 11.60 8.53 -16.58
C GLU A 64 10.29 8.13 -15.89
N LEU A 65 9.23 8.92 -16.04
CA LEU A 65 7.90 8.60 -15.51
C LEU A 65 7.35 7.28 -16.06
N ILE A 66 7.47 7.04 -17.37
CA ILE A 66 7.04 5.79 -17.99
C ILE A 66 7.85 4.61 -17.44
N ALA A 67 9.18 4.75 -17.35
CA ALA A 67 10.03 3.70 -16.80
C ALA A 67 9.71 3.39 -15.33
N GLN A 68 9.43 4.41 -14.52
CA GLN A 68 9.02 4.24 -13.14
C GLN A 68 7.67 3.54 -13.03
N ARG A 69 6.70 3.92 -13.87
CA ARG A 69 5.39 3.26 -13.95
C ARG A 69 5.52 1.78 -14.34
N ASP A 70 6.37 1.46 -15.30
CA ASP A 70 6.61 0.08 -15.71
C ASP A 70 7.18 -0.75 -14.55
N ILE A 71 8.15 -0.19 -13.80
CA ILE A 71 8.70 -0.82 -12.58
C ILE A 71 7.60 -1.05 -11.53
N ASP A 72 6.72 -0.07 -11.32
CA ASP A 72 5.63 -0.19 -10.34
C ASP A 72 4.59 -1.25 -10.75
N ILE A 73 4.27 -1.33 -12.05
CA ILE A 73 3.39 -2.37 -12.60
C ILE A 73 4.03 -3.76 -12.45
N GLU A 74 5.30 -3.90 -12.79
CA GLU A 74 6.04 -5.16 -12.62
C GLU A 74 6.11 -5.57 -11.15
N ALA A 75 6.44 -4.64 -10.25
CA ALA A 75 6.48 -4.89 -8.82
C ALA A 75 5.11 -5.30 -8.27
N ALA A 76 4.02 -4.68 -8.74
CA ALA A 76 2.66 -5.05 -8.36
C ALA A 76 2.30 -6.47 -8.86
N ALA A 77 2.66 -6.80 -10.10
CA ALA A 77 2.44 -8.14 -10.66
C ALA A 77 3.22 -9.22 -9.89
N VAL A 78 4.49 -8.97 -9.56
CA VAL A 78 5.32 -9.88 -8.77
C VAL A 78 4.73 -10.04 -7.36
N LYS A 79 4.32 -8.94 -6.71
CA LYS A 79 3.65 -9.01 -5.40
C LYS A 79 2.40 -9.88 -5.47
N LEU A 80 1.57 -9.74 -6.51
CA LEU A 80 0.38 -10.56 -6.69
C LEU A 80 0.74 -12.05 -6.83
N GLN A 81 1.70 -12.37 -7.70
CA GLN A 81 2.16 -13.74 -7.94
C GLN A 81 2.74 -14.40 -6.67
N VAL A 82 3.60 -13.69 -5.95
CA VAL A 82 4.16 -14.17 -4.68
C VAL A 82 3.05 -14.39 -3.64
N SER A 83 2.03 -13.54 -3.66
CA SER A 83 0.93 -13.65 -2.70
C SER A 83 0.04 -14.86 -2.97
N GLU A 84 -0.22 -15.16 -4.24
CA GLU A 84 -0.97 -16.36 -4.63
C GLU A 84 -0.23 -17.64 -4.24
N THR A 85 1.09 -17.68 -4.48
CA THR A 85 1.91 -18.84 -4.09
C THR A 85 1.96 -19.02 -2.58
N LEU A 86 2.13 -17.94 -1.80
CA LEU A 86 2.08 -18.00 -0.34
C LEU A 86 0.71 -18.48 0.17
N LYS A 87 -0.40 -18.01 -0.42
CA LYS A 87 -1.75 -18.50 -0.09
C LYS A 87 -1.92 -20.00 -0.36
N ALA A 88 -1.39 -20.48 -1.49
CA ALA A 88 -1.41 -21.90 -1.82
C ALA A 88 -0.62 -22.74 -0.81
N VAL A 89 0.63 -22.33 -0.51
CA VAL A 89 1.49 -22.97 0.49
C VAL A 89 0.81 -22.99 1.87
N MET A 90 0.19 -21.88 2.28
CA MET A 90 -0.55 -21.82 3.54
C MET A 90 -1.68 -22.85 3.59
N SER A 91 -2.49 -22.96 2.53
CA SER A 91 -3.62 -23.90 2.47
C SER A 91 -3.17 -25.36 2.48
N GLU A 92 -2.11 -25.68 1.75
CA GLU A 92 -1.54 -27.03 1.68
C GLU A 92 -0.95 -27.43 3.04
N THR A 93 -0.07 -26.59 3.59
CA THR A 93 0.63 -26.88 4.85
C THR A 93 -0.25 -26.76 6.09
N ALA A 94 -1.44 -26.14 5.98
CA ALA A 94 -2.45 -26.11 7.04
C ALA A 94 -3.29 -27.39 7.13
N LYS A 95 -3.32 -28.22 6.08
CA LYS A 95 -4.11 -29.47 6.05
C LYS A 95 -3.27 -30.72 5.80
N GLY A 96 -2.06 -30.57 5.29
CA GLY A 96 -1.17 -31.69 4.98
C GLY A 96 -0.85 -32.54 6.20
N GLU A 97 -0.91 -33.85 6.00
CA GLU A 97 -0.51 -34.91 6.91
C GLU A 97 0.35 -35.89 6.11
N TYR A 98 1.50 -36.29 6.66
CA TYR A 98 2.48 -37.13 5.96
C TYR A 98 2.85 -38.33 6.80
N VAL A 99 3.23 -39.40 6.13
CA VAL A 99 3.72 -40.64 6.76
C VAL A 99 5.15 -40.89 6.30
N ASP A 100 5.97 -41.43 7.20
CA ASP A 100 7.31 -41.89 6.87
C ASP A 100 7.25 -43.17 6.01
N LYS A 101 8.38 -43.58 5.43
CA LYS A 101 8.54 -44.80 4.61
C LYS A 101 8.10 -46.08 5.32
N PHE A 102 8.09 -46.07 6.65
CA PHE A 102 7.65 -47.17 7.50
C PHE A 102 6.18 -47.07 7.94
N GLY A 103 5.42 -46.11 7.39
CA GLY A 103 3.98 -45.92 7.67
C GLY A 103 3.67 -45.17 8.97
N VAL A 104 4.67 -44.61 9.65
CA VAL A 104 4.47 -43.85 10.89
C VAL A 104 4.04 -42.42 10.54
N PRO A 105 2.92 -41.90 11.11
CA PRO A 105 2.50 -40.53 10.86
C PRO A 105 3.51 -39.53 11.45
N LEU A 106 3.93 -38.59 10.62
CA LEU A 106 4.81 -37.49 11.03
C LEU A 106 4.01 -36.41 11.74
N SER A 107 4.63 -35.75 12.71
CA SER A 107 4.01 -34.62 13.41
C SER A 107 3.67 -33.51 12.40
N PRO A 108 2.45 -32.93 12.46
CA PRO A 108 2.06 -31.84 11.58
C PRO A 108 2.68 -30.49 12.00
N ALA A 109 3.30 -30.40 13.18
CA ALA A 109 3.82 -29.15 13.73
C ALA A 109 4.79 -28.40 12.80
N PRO A 110 5.74 -29.07 12.11
CA PRO A 110 6.62 -28.39 11.15
C PRO A 110 5.87 -27.75 9.98
N LEU A 111 4.81 -28.38 9.46
CA LEU A 111 4.00 -27.83 8.37
C LEU A 111 3.16 -26.64 8.84
N ARG A 112 2.58 -26.73 10.04
CA ARG A 112 1.85 -25.59 10.62
C ARG A 112 2.77 -24.40 10.86
N ALA A 113 4.03 -24.62 11.24
CA ALA A 113 5.02 -23.54 11.35
C ALA A 113 5.31 -22.87 9.99
N VAL A 114 5.42 -23.65 8.90
CA VAL A 114 5.57 -23.08 7.54
C VAL A 114 4.36 -22.24 7.15
N SER A 115 3.15 -22.69 7.48
CA SER A 115 1.91 -21.93 7.24
C SER A 115 1.92 -20.57 7.96
N VAL A 116 2.35 -20.54 9.23
CA VAL A 116 2.46 -19.28 10.00
C VAL A 116 3.54 -18.35 9.43
N ASN A 117 4.67 -18.90 8.97
CA ASN A 117 5.72 -18.10 8.33
C ASN A 117 5.26 -17.49 7.00
N ALA A 118 4.52 -18.26 6.19
CA ALA A 118 3.92 -17.75 4.96
C ALA A 118 2.88 -16.66 5.25
N ALA A 119 2.07 -16.81 6.30
CA ALA A 119 1.14 -15.78 6.76
C ALA A 119 1.89 -14.49 7.16
N LYS A 120 3.01 -14.63 7.86
CA LYS A 120 3.85 -13.50 8.26
C LYS A 120 4.43 -12.77 7.04
N ALA A 121 4.95 -13.51 6.05
CA ALA A 121 5.46 -12.92 4.81
C ALA A 121 4.36 -12.15 4.04
N LEU A 122 3.12 -12.66 4.03
CA LEU A 122 1.98 -11.93 3.46
C LEU A 122 1.66 -10.64 4.23
N MET A 123 1.79 -10.63 5.55
CA MET A 123 1.62 -9.41 6.36
C MET A 123 2.72 -8.38 6.10
N GLU A 124 3.94 -8.81 5.77
CA GLU A 124 5.04 -7.91 5.38
C GLU A 124 4.80 -7.30 3.99
N ILE A 125 4.28 -8.08 3.05
CA ILE A 125 3.93 -7.61 1.70
C ILE A 125 2.71 -6.68 1.73
N TYR A 126 1.68 -7.02 2.52
CA TYR A 126 0.47 -6.23 2.72
C TYR A 126 0.25 -5.95 4.21
N PRO A 127 0.89 -4.91 4.76
CA PRO A 127 0.72 -4.54 6.15
C PRO A 127 -0.73 -4.19 6.43
N ILE A 128 -1.38 -4.99 7.28
CA ILE A 128 -2.73 -4.72 7.76
C ILE A 128 -2.64 -3.53 8.71
N LYS A 129 -3.01 -2.35 8.23
CA LYS A 129 -3.22 -1.18 9.10
C LYS A 129 -4.48 -1.45 9.92
N ASN A 130 -4.31 -1.87 11.16
CA ASN A 130 -5.39 -1.82 12.13
C ASN A 130 -5.69 -0.34 12.37
N VAL A 131 -6.71 0.20 11.71
CA VAL A 131 -7.43 1.36 12.23
C VAL A 131 -8.07 0.84 13.51
N GLN A 132 -7.31 0.84 14.60
CA GLN A 132 -7.94 0.84 15.91
C GLN A 132 -8.87 2.04 15.86
N SER A 133 -10.17 1.76 15.89
CA SER A 133 -11.16 2.72 16.31
C SER A 133 -10.61 3.35 17.60
N GLN A 134 -10.08 4.56 17.49
CA GLN A 134 -9.79 5.40 18.64
C GLN A 134 -11.12 5.86 19.24
N THR A 135 -11.88 4.90 19.76
CA THR A 135 -12.86 5.13 20.82
C THR A 135 -12.25 4.49 22.07
N GLY A 136 -11.17 5.11 22.52
CA GLY A 136 -10.38 4.72 23.68
C GLY A 136 -9.48 5.89 24.02
N LYS A 137 -10.02 6.77 24.86
CA LYS A 137 -9.43 7.97 25.48
C LYS A 137 -7.90 8.05 25.44
N GLY A 138 -7.41 9.21 25.05
CA GLY A 138 -5.99 9.57 24.95
C GLY A 138 -5.14 9.01 26.09
N GLY A 139 -4.18 8.17 25.72
CA GLY A 139 -3.11 7.69 26.57
C GLY A 139 -1.82 8.38 26.16
N ASN A 140 -1.40 9.35 26.97
CA ASN A 140 -0.03 9.88 26.97
C ASN A 140 0.94 8.73 27.34
N GLU A 141 2.17 8.81 26.84
CA GLU A 141 3.26 7.81 26.80
C GLU A 141 3.72 7.12 28.11
N ASN A 142 3.00 7.20 29.23
CA ASN A 142 3.33 6.51 30.48
C ASN A 142 2.10 5.80 31.07
N SER A 143 1.69 4.67 30.47
CA SER A 143 0.53 3.90 30.91
C SER A 143 0.86 2.97 32.10
N ASN A 144 0.93 3.55 33.30
CA ASN A 144 0.70 2.77 34.52
C ASN A 144 -0.76 2.32 34.55
N ILE A 145 -1.00 1.02 34.39
CA ILE A 145 -2.33 0.41 34.46
C ILE A 145 -2.76 0.38 35.93
N ILE A 146 -3.69 1.25 36.32
CA ILE A 146 -4.29 1.24 37.66
C ILE A 146 -5.57 0.40 37.62
N PHE A 147 -5.58 -0.73 38.33
CA PHE A 147 -6.78 -1.52 38.55
C PHE A 147 -7.51 -1.00 39.79
N ASN A 148 -8.69 -0.41 39.60
CA ASN A 148 -9.59 -0.17 40.72
C ASN A 148 -10.28 -1.50 41.07
N VAL A 149 -9.80 -2.14 42.13
CA VAL A 149 -10.41 -3.34 42.71
C VAL A 149 -11.62 -2.91 43.54
N ILE A 150 -12.83 -3.26 43.09
CA ILE A 150 -14.05 -3.07 43.89
C ILE A 150 -14.24 -4.34 44.71
N VAL A 151 -14.05 -4.23 46.03
CA VAL A 151 -14.34 -5.32 46.98
C VAL A 151 -15.81 -5.20 47.41
N PRO A 152 -16.66 -6.22 47.18
CA PRO A 152 -18.04 -6.19 47.66
C PRO A 152 -18.07 -6.19 49.19
N GLN A 153 -18.77 -5.20 49.76
CA GLN A 153 -19.05 -5.10 51.18
C GLN A 153 -20.16 -6.10 51.53
N ASN A 154 -19.87 -7.05 52.42
CA ASN A 154 -20.88 -7.99 52.90
C ASN A 154 -21.75 -7.27 53.94
N THR A 155 -22.99 -6.93 53.60
CA THR A 155 -23.94 -6.38 54.57
C THR A 155 -24.38 -7.48 55.55
N PRO A 156 -24.32 -7.26 56.87
CA PRO A 156 -24.81 -8.24 57.82
C PRO A 156 -26.34 -8.42 57.70
N PRO A 157 -26.89 -9.60 58.05
CA PRO A 157 -28.32 -9.86 57.99
C PRO A 157 -29.06 -8.91 58.92
N ARG A 158 -30.13 -8.32 58.41
CA ARG A 158 -31.06 -7.49 59.18
C ARG A 158 -31.77 -8.41 60.18
N GLU A 159 -31.46 -8.28 61.46
CA GLU A 159 -32.25 -8.89 62.53
C GLU A 159 -33.67 -8.31 62.47
N THR A 160 -34.64 -9.17 62.19
CA THR A 160 -36.05 -8.89 62.40
C THR A 160 -36.33 -9.02 63.89
N GLU A 161 -36.55 -7.90 64.56
CA GLU A 161 -37.19 -7.85 65.88
C GLU A 161 -38.71 -7.82 65.70
N ASP A 162 -39.35 -8.78 66.39
CA ASP A 162 -40.77 -9.00 66.74
C ASP A 162 -41.85 -9.25 65.67
#